data_AF-A0A8R1W3U5-F1
#
_entry.id   AF-A0A8R1W3U5-F1
#
_cell.length_a   1.000
_cell.length_b   1.000
_cell.length_c   1.000
_cell.angle_alpha   90.00
_cell.angle_beta   90.00
_cell.angle_gamma   90.00
#
_symmetry.space_group_name_H-M   'P 1'
#
loop_
_entity.id
_entity.type
_entity.pdbx_description
1 polymer ?
#
loop_
_entity_poly.entity_id
_entity_poly.type
_entity_poly.pdbx_seq_one_letter_code
_entity_poly.pdbx_strand_id
1 'polypeptide(L)'
;MNDSTEECSPFKDRKKKTHMSLNDKKRLAREKAEQYNSNGRPSRQYHMLTAEEVKQGKETRWEQLEIIGCVKNISPSLWNLTTLTGLYLNDNQLTRLPPDISMLVNLVYLDLSGNKLRSLPAELGELVYLRELHLGYNMLRSLPHELGRLFQLQVLGLAGNPLCQEVMKLYSEPNGTHRLLMYLLDSLQVRVPVPPGRPWIPLSRPNKNIPSCPVTVMCYNVLCEKYATTQMYGYCPSWALSWDYRKKVILGEIRHYTADIITLQEVETDQFYNFFLPELKKDGYDGVFSPKSRAKTMSENDRKRVDGCAIFFRAIKFTLIKEHLIEFNQLAMANSSGSDDMLNRVMPRDNIGLAALLKTNETAWENSLPSEVQQPILVCTAHIHWDPEFCDVKLIQIMMLSNELNTILEDANRNYRNVNHHQPPIQLLLCGDFNSLPDSGVIEFLSAGKVSSDHQDFKDLQYKTLLHKISTCDRPNEFMHSFKLSSAYENIMPFTNYTFNFKGIIDYIFYTRQTMTPLGLLGPLAPEWFKDNKVLGCPHPHIPSDHFPLLVEFELSPNAHQSNSNGLIGRR
;
A
#
# COMPACT_ATOMS: atom_id res chain seq x y z
N MET A 1 3.69 35.17 -56.61
CA MET A 1 5.13 35.48 -56.74
C MET A 1 5.81 34.99 -55.49
N ASN A 2 6.65 33.97 -55.67
CA ASN A 2 7.66 33.32 -54.81
C ASN A 2 7.21 32.76 -53.46
N ASP A 3 7.05 31.44 -53.27
CA ASP A 3 7.99 30.29 -53.22
C ASP A 3 8.85 30.12 -51.94
N SER A 4 8.58 28.98 -51.29
CA SER A 4 9.48 27.99 -50.64
C SER A 4 10.39 28.30 -49.43
N THR A 5 10.06 27.57 -48.33
CA THR A 5 10.91 26.74 -47.43
C THR A 5 12.13 27.33 -46.68
N GLU A 6 12.15 27.20 -45.34
CA GLU A 6 13.08 26.33 -44.59
C GLU A 6 12.90 26.40 -43.05
N GLU A 7 13.38 25.32 -42.40
CA GLU A 7 13.22 24.86 -41.02
C GLU A 7 13.94 25.70 -39.94
N CYS A 8 13.46 25.63 -38.69
CA CYS A 8 14.38 25.58 -37.54
C CYS A 8 13.79 24.93 -36.28
N SER A 9 14.59 24.01 -35.72
CA SER A 9 14.42 23.10 -34.58
C SER A 9 14.21 23.76 -33.21
N PRO A 10 13.63 23.05 -32.21
CA PRO A 10 13.78 23.40 -30.80
C PRO A 10 15.08 22.81 -30.22
N PHE A 11 15.84 23.67 -29.54
CA PHE A 11 17.13 23.39 -28.91
C PHE A 11 17.05 22.31 -27.82
N LYS A 12 18.03 21.41 -27.86
CA LYS A 12 18.35 20.37 -26.87
C LYS A 12 18.86 20.99 -25.57
N ASP A 13 18.16 20.80 -24.45
CA ASP A 13 18.74 20.96 -23.12
C ASP A 13 19.52 19.69 -22.75
N ARG A 14 20.80 19.66 -23.15
CA ARG A 14 21.79 18.72 -22.62
C ARG A 14 22.06 19.06 -21.15
N LYS A 15 21.49 18.30 -20.21
CA LYS A 15 21.97 18.24 -18.82
C LYS A 15 23.44 17.75 -18.82
N LYS A 16 24.39 18.67 -18.83
CA LYS A 16 25.78 18.40 -18.44
C LYS A 16 25.76 17.95 -16.98
N LYS A 17 26.05 16.67 -16.71
CA LYS A 17 26.48 16.22 -15.39
C LYS A 17 27.79 16.96 -15.06
N THR A 18 27.70 18.05 -14.30
CA THR A 18 28.87 18.68 -13.71
C THR A 18 29.41 17.76 -12.63
N HIS A 19 30.57 17.14 -12.87
CA HIS A 19 31.35 16.48 -11.83
C HIS A 19 31.74 17.52 -10.78
N MET A 20 31.11 17.43 -9.61
CA MET A 20 31.37 18.30 -8.47
C MET A 20 32.81 18.06 -7.98
N SER A 21 33.63 19.12 -7.95
CA SER A 21 35.05 18.98 -7.61
C SER A 21 35.23 18.56 -6.14
N LEU A 22 36.39 18.00 -5.80
CA LEU A 22 36.71 17.65 -4.41
C LEU A 22 36.65 18.86 -3.46
N ASN A 23 36.89 20.07 -4.00
CA ASN A 23 36.78 21.32 -3.25
C ASN A 23 35.33 21.73 -3.03
N ASP A 24 34.42 21.48 -3.99
CA ASP A 24 32.99 21.72 -3.82
C ASP A 24 32.36 20.72 -2.84
N LYS A 25 32.82 19.46 -2.84
CA LYS A 25 32.44 18.46 -1.83
C LYS A 25 32.92 18.83 -0.44
N LYS A 26 34.15 19.38 -0.31
CA LYS A 26 34.68 19.89 0.96
C LYS A 26 33.94 21.16 1.40
N ARG A 27 33.52 22.03 0.48
CA ARG A 27 32.70 23.21 0.78
C ARG A 27 31.30 22.80 1.25
N LEU A 28 30.62 21.88 0.56
CA LEU A 28 29.34 21.32 0.99
C LEU A 28 29.43 20.54 2.31
N ALA A 29 30.53 19.83 2.56
CA ALA A 29 30.76 19.17 3.84
C ALA A 29 31.01 20.17 4.98
N ARG A 30 31.68 21.30 4.67
CA ARG A 30 31.90 22.40 5.61
C ARG A 30 30.62 23.19 5.86
N GLU A 31 29.81 23.47 4.83
CA GLU A 31 28.47 24.06 4.93
C GLU A 31 27.51 23.15 5.74
N LYS A 32 27.57 21.82 5.56
CA LYS A 32 26.85 20.84 6.39
C LYS A 32 27.36 20.75 7.84
N ALA A 33 28.65 20.95 8.08
CA ALA A 33 29.21 21.01 9.42
C ALA A 33 28.88 22.34 10.13
N GLU A 34 28.79 23.44 9.38
CA GLU A 34 28.37 24.76 9.86
C GLU A 34 26.86 24.85 10.13
N GLN A 35 26.08 23.89 9.62
CA GLN A 35 24.66 23.69 9.90
C GLN A 35 24.39 23.02 11.25
N TYR A 36 25.39 22.67 12.06
CA TYR A 36 25.20 22.12 13.41
C TYR A 36 26.14 22.80 14.41
N ASN A 37 25.63 23.22 15.57
CA ASN A 37 26.47 23.74 16.65
C ASN A 37 27.26 22.60 17.34
N SER A 38 28.18 22.94 18.24
CA SER A 38 29.02 21.98 18.98
C SER A 38 28.25 20.91 19.77
N ASN A 39 26.94 21.09 19.96
CA ASN A 39 26.05 20.18 20.67
C ASN A 39 25.11 19.41 19.71
N GLY A 40 25.34 19.46 18.39
CA GLY A 40 24.54 18.74 17.40
C GLY A 40 23.16 19.37 17.12
N ARG A 41 22.91 20.62 17.53
CA ARG A 41 21.67 21.36 17.18
C ARG A 41 21.85 22.04 15.82
N PRO A 42 20.83 22.08 14.95
CA PRO A 42 20.94 22.82 13.69
C PRO A 42 21.32 24.28 13.96
N SER A 43 22.37 24.75 13.29
CA SER A 43 22.86 26.12 13.35
C SER A 43 21.78 27.05 12.85
N ARG A 44 21.41 28.02 13.69
CA ARG A 44 20.37 29.01 13.42
C ARG A 44 20.91 30.04 12.43
N GLN A 45 21.07 29.65 11.16
CA GLN A 45 21.44 30.57 10.09
C GLN A 45 20.17 31.24 9.57
N TYR A 46 20.03 32.54 9.88
CA TYR A 46 18.96 33.36 9.32
C TYR A 46 19.49 34.08 8.09
N HIS A 47 18.87 33.83 6.92
CA HIS A 47 19.18 34.54 5.69
C HIS A 47 18.17 35.67 5.49
N MET A 48 18.63 36.91 5.63
CA MET A 48 17.84 38.08 5.28
C MET A 48 17.84 38.21 3.75
N LEU A 49 16.67 38.13 3.12
CA LEU A 49 16.55 38.23 1.67
C LEU A 49 17.09 39.56 1.15
N THR A 50 17.82 39.52 0.05
CA THR A 50 18.26 40.74 -0.65
C THR A 50 17.13 41.32 -1.52
N ALA A 51 17.28 42.59 -1.94
CA ALA A 51 16.29 43.24 -2.80
C ALA A 51 16.14 42.55 -4.17
N GLU A 52 17.20 41.93 -4.72
CA GLU A 52 17.09 41.10 -5.92
C GLU A 52 16.29 39.82 -5.67
N GLU A 53 16.47 39.17 -4.52
CA GLU A 53 15.76 37.94 -4.18
C GLU A 53 14.26 38.15 -3.97
N VAL A 54 13.90 39.29 -3.36
CA VAL A 54 12.50 39.73 -3.25
C VAL A 54 11.91 40.00 -4.64
N LYS A 55 12.67 40.65 -5.54
CA LYS A 55 12.23 40.86 -6.94
C LYS A 55 12.09 39.56 -7.74
N GLN A 56 12.83 38.50 -7.37
CA GLN A 56 12.71 37.16 -7.94
C GLN A 56 11.56 36.34 -7.32
N GLY A 57 10.76 36.94 -6.42
CA GLY A 57 9.62 36.28 -5.79
C GLY A 57 10.01 35.30 -4.68
N LYS A 58 11.22 35.38 -4.11
CA LYS A 58 11.56 34.59 -2.92
C LYS A 58 10.84 35.16 -1.69
N GLU A 59 10.29 34.28 -0.86
CA GLU A 59 9.63 34.64 0.39
C GLU A 59 10.47 34.24 1.61
N THR A 60 10.35 35.01 2.70
CA THR A 60 10.98 34.66 3.98
C THR A 60 10.17 33.56 4.67
N ARG A 61 10.85 32.56 5.23
CA ARG A 61 10.23 31.49 6.00
C ARG A 61 10.66 31.58 7.46
N TRP A 62 9.78 32.11 8.30
CA TRP A 62 9.97 32.15 9.75
C TRP A 62 9.40 30.87 10.36
N GLU A 63 10.23 29.82 10.39
CA GLU A 63 9.81 28.49 10.84
C GLU A 63 10.23 28.21 12.29
N GLN A 64 11.02 29.08 12.89
CA GLN A 64 11.50 28.91 14.26
C GLN A 64 11.25 30.16 15.09
N LEU A 65 10.72 29.97 16.30
CA LEU A 65 10.50 31.03 17.26
C LEU A 65 11.13 30.69 18.60
N GLU A 66 11.87 31.65 19.15
CA GLU A 66 12.44 31.58 20.49
C GLU A 66 11.88 32.74 21.33
N ILE A 67 11.38 32.43 22.51
CA ILE A 67 10.89 33.41 23.48
C ILE A 67 11.64 33.19 24.77
N ILE A 68 12.37 34.22 25.21
CA ILE A 68 13.12 34.25 26.46
C ILE A 68 12.72 35.48 27.29
N GLY A 69 13.08 35.49 28.58
CA GLY A 69 12.88 36.66 29.45
C GLY A 69 11.87 36.47 30.55
N CYS A 70 11.85 35.29 31.21
CA CYS A 70 11.00 35.02 32.37
C CYS A 70 9.49 35.09 32.09
N VAL A 71 9.08 34.74 30.87
CA VAL A 71 7.68 34.81 30.43
C VAL A 71 6.80 33.88 31.28
N LYS A 72 5.68 34.42 31.78
CA LYS A 72 4.68 33.65 32.56
C LYS A 72 3.47 33.23 31.73
N ASN A 73 3.11 34.03 30.73
CA ASN A 73 1.95 33.84 29.87
C ASN A 73 2.35 34.02 28.42
N ILE A 74 1.85 33.15 27.56
CA ILE A 74 2.03 33.22 26.12
C ILE A 74 0.75 33.79 25.51
N SER A 75 0.89 34.71 24.55
CA SER A 75 -0.26 35.23 23.80
C SER A 75 -0.92 34.11 22.98
N PRO A 76 -2.26 33.98 22.97
CA PRO A 76 -2.96 33.02 22.13
C PRO A 76 -2.61 33.13 20.63
N SER A 77 -2.18 34.31 20.17
CA SER A 77 -1.76 34.52 18.78
C SER A 77 -0.58 33.66 18.36
N LEU A 78 0.24 33.15 19.30
CA LEU A 78 1.33 32.23 18.99
C LEU A 78 0.81 30.95 18.30
N TRP A 79 -0.33 30.44 18.73
CA TRP A 79 -0.87 29.16 18.26
C TRP A 79 -1.38 29.22 16.82
N ASN A 80 -1.52 30.42 16.27
CA ASN A 80 -1.87 30.65 14.86
C ASN A 80 -0.65 30.60 13.92
N LEU A 81 0.58 30.50 14.45
CA LEU A 81 1.80 30.40 13.64
C LEU A 81 2.04 28.97 13.16
N THR A 82 1.10 28.42 12.38
CA THR A 82 1.07 27.01 11.97
C THR A 82 2.24 26.59 11.07
N THR A 83 3.03 27.54 10.58
CA THR A 83 4.27 27.31 9.82
C THR A 83 5.48 26.99 10.69
N LEU A 84 5.36 27.07 12.02
CA LEU A 84 6.47 26.78 12.93
C LEU A 84 6.85 25.29 12.90
N THR A 85 8.14 25.04 12.71
CA THR A 85 8.80 23.74 12.84
C THR A 85 9.64 23.67 14.12
N GLY A 86 10.00 24.80 14.71
CA GLY A 86 10.71 24.88 15.99
C GLY A 86 10.13 25.94 16.93
N LEU A 87 9.84 25.55 18.17
CA LEU A 87 9.39 26.45 19.22
C LEU A 87 10.24 26.28 20.48
N TYR A 88 10.99 27.32 20.83
CA TYR A 88 11.88 27.36 22.00
C TYR A 88 11.31 28.31 23.05
N LEU A 89 10.88 27.72 24.17
CA LEU A 89 10.27 28.39 25.31
C LEU A 89 11.03 28.07 26.61
N ASN A 90 12.27 27.59 26.51
CA ASN A 90 13.09 27.21 27.65
C ASN A 90 13.43 28.42 28.55
N ASP A 91 13.71 28.13 29.83
CA ASP A 91 14.16 29.11 30.83
C ASP A 91 13.19 30.29 31.04
N ASN A 92 11.89 29.97 31.02
CA ASN A 92 10.81 30.90 31.32
C ASN A 92 10.13 30.55 32.66
N GLN A 93 8.98 31.16 32.94
CA GLN A 93 8.22 30.94 34.17
C GLN A 93 6.83 30.37 33.88
N LEU A 94 6.70 29.60 32.78
CA LEU A 94 5.42 29.01 32.37
C LEU A 94 4.98 27.97 33.40
N THR A 95 3.75 28.13 33.91
CA THR A 95 3.16 27.16 34.84
C THR A 95 2.23 26.16 34.14
N ARG A 96 1.81 26.47 32.91
CA ARG A 96 0.94 25.65 32.08
C ARG A 96 1.28 25.83 30.60
N LEU A 97 1.03 24.79 29.81
CA LEU A 97 0.97 24.83 28.36
C LEU A 97 -0.50 24.65 27.95
N PRO A 98 -1.11 25.55 27.16
CA PRO A 98 -2.51 25.42 26.77
C PRO A 98 -2.70 24.32 25.71
N PRO A 99 -3.91 23.72 25.62
CA PRO A 99 -4.29 22.76 24.57
C PRO A 99 -4.05 23.23 23.13
N ASP A 100 -4.10 24.54 22.90
CA ASP A 100 -3.91 25.19 21.60
C ASP A 100 -2.54 24.91 20.97
N ILE A 101 -1.57 24.38 21.73
CA ILE A 101 -0.29 23.89 21.19
C ILE A 101 -0.50 22.91 20.03
N SER A 102 -1.59 22.13 20.04
CA SER A 102 -1.95 21.19 18.96
C SER A 102 -2.21 21.85 17.60
N MET A 103 -2.42 23.16 17.56
CA MET A 103 -2.56 23.90 16.29
C MET A 103 -1.24 24.01 15.53
N LEU A 104 -0.10 23.90 16.22
CA LEU A 104 1.24 23.95 15.62
C LEU A 104 1.64 22.59 15.04
N VAL A 105 0.80 22.04 14.16
CA VAL A 105 0.86 20.67 13.64
C VAL A 105 2.18 20.31 12.93
N ASN A 106 2.95 21.31 12.48
CA ASN A 106 4.21 21.13 11.78
C ASN A 106 5.45 21.15 12.71
N LEU A 107 5.25 21.24 14.03
CA LEU A 107 6.37 21.26 14.97
C LEU A 107 7.18 19.97 14.92
N VAL A 108 8.49 20.15 14.79
CA VAL A 108 9.51 19.10 14.83
C VAL A 108 10.34 19.22 16.12
N TYR A 109 10.56 20.45 16.59
CA TYR A 109 11.35 20.75 17.79
C TYR A 109 10.54 21.58 18.78
N LEU A 110 10.43 21.10 20.02
CA LEU A 110 9.78 21.83 21.12
C LEU A 110 10.64 21.77 22.38
N ASP A 111 11.14 22.93 22.82
CA ASP A 111 11.89 23.05 24.07
C ASP A 111 11.09 23.86 25.11
N LEU A 112 10.68 23.19 26.17
CA LEU A 112 9.95 23.73 27.32
C LEU A 112 10.76 23.57 28.61
N SER A 113 12.06 23.30 28.53
CA SER A 113 12.91 23.04 29.69
C SER A 113 13.04 24.26 30.61
N GLY A 114 13.31 24.05 31.89
CA GLY A 114 13.54 25.16 32.83
C GLY A 114 12.32 26.04 33.06
N ASN A 115 11.12 25.45 33.04
CA ASN A 115 9.85 26.11 33.34
C ASN A 115 9.26 25.59 34.66
N LYS A 116 7.99 25.92 34.95
CA LYS A 116 7.26 25.50 36.17
C LYS A 116 6.04 24.64 35.83
N LEU A 117 6.09 23.91 34.71
CA LEU A 117 4.98 23.07 34.23
C LEU A 117 4.71 21.93 35.22
N ARG A 118 3.46 21.79 35.65
CA ARG A 118 3.03 20.70 36.55
C ARG A 118 2.37 19.53 35.83
N SER A 119 1.85 19.79 34.64
CA SER A 119 1.19 18.84 33.75
C SER A 119 1.37 19.31 32.31
N LEU A 120 1.12 18.39 31.37
CA LEU A 120 1.04 18.66 29.94
C LEU A 120 -0.40 18.48 29.47
N PRO A 121 -0.86 19.26 28.49
CA PRO A 121 -2.14 19.02 27.84
C PRO A 121 -2.10 17.70 27.06
N ALA A 122 -3.22 16.98 27.01
CA ALA A 122 -3.37 15.74 26.23
C ALA A 122 -3.14 16.01 24.74
N GLU A 123 -3.54 17.19 24.29
CA GLU A 123 -3.43 17.69 22.92
C GLU A 123 -1.98 17.80 22.43
N LEU A 124 -0.98 17.75 23.32
CA LEU A 124 0.42 17.65 22.91
C LEU A 124 0.69 16.36 22.09
N GLY A 125 -0.07 15.30 22.32
CA GLY A 125 -0.01 14.05 21.56
C GLY A 125 -0.42 14.17 20.09
N GLU A 126 -1.00 15.31 19.68
CA GLU A 126 -1.42 15.57 18.31
C GLU A 126 -0.26 16.04 17.41
N LEU A 127 0.88 16.41 18.00
CA LEU A 127 2.07 16.87 17.28
C LEU A 127 2.89 15.69 16.73
N VAL A 128 2.27 14.86 15.90
CA VAL A 128 2.79 13.55 15.47
C VAL A 128 4.12 13.62 14.68
N TYR A 129 4.50 14.81 14.20
CA TYR A 129 5.78 15.07 13.53
C TYR A 129 6.92 15.48 14.47
N LEU A 130 6.64 15.62 15.77
CA LEU A 130 7.62 16.04 16.76
C LEU A 130 8.74 15.00 16.90
N ARG A 131 9.99 15.44 16.76
CA ARG A 131 11.19 14.62 16.87
C ARG A 131 11.96 14.86 18.16
N GLU A 132 11.93 16.10 18.65
CA GLU A 132 12.59 16.48 19.88
C GLU A 132 11.63 17.24 20.80
N LEU A 133 11.45 16.71 22.01
CA LEU A 133 10.64 17.28 23.06
C LEU A 133 11.47 17.39 24.34
N HIS A 134 11.84 18.61 24.70
CA HIS A 134 12.58 18.86 25.92
C HIS A 134 11.66 19.42 27.00
N LEU A 135 11.56 18.71 28.12
CA LEU A 135 10.71 19.02 29.27
C LEU A 135 11.52 19.08 30.56
N GLY A 136 12.85 19.12 30.46
CA GLY A 136 13.73 19.03 31.61
C GLY A 136 13.51 20.16 32.62
N TYR A 137 13.80 19.91 33.89
CA TYR A 137 13.73 20.91 34.96
C TYR A 137 12.36 21.61 35.04
N ASN A 138 11.30 20.81 35.07
CA ASN A 138 9.93 21.24 35.33
C ASN A 138 9.40 20.57 36.60
N MET A 139 8.08 20.65 36.85
CA MET A 139 7.41 20.09 38.02
C MET A 139 6.43 18.96 37.65
N LEU A 140 6.69 18.24 36.54
CA LEU A 140 5.82 17.18 36.03
C LEU A 140 5.85 15.97 36.97
N ARG A 141 4.66 15.54 37.42
CA ARG A 141 4.49 14.33 38.26
C ARG A 141 4.04 13.11 37.47
N SER A 142 3.38 13.35 36.35
CA SER A 142 2.91 12.34 35.41
C SER A 142 2.98 12.88 33.98
N LEU A 143 2.84 11.99 33.01
CA LEU A 143 2.71 12.31 31.59
C LEU A 143 1.33 11.87 31.11
N PRO A 144 0.65 12.64 30.23
CA PRO A 144 -0.59 12.19 29.61
C PRO A 144 -0.33 10.97 28.72
N HIS A 145 -1.27 10.01 28.67
CA HIS A 145 -1.13 8.80 27.85
C HIS A 145 -1.10 9.15 26.35
N GLU A 146 -1.73 10.26 25.96
CA GLU A 146 -1.74 10.78 24.59
C GLU A 146 -0.33 11.10 24.07
N LEU A 147 0.65 11.34 24.95
CA LEU A 147 2.04 11.51 24.55
C LEU A 147 2.59 10.28 23.80
N GLY A 148 2.03 9.08 24.06
CA GLY A 148 2.37 7.86 23.32
C GLY A 148 2.08 7.92 21.82
N ARG A 149 1.25 8.87 21.36
CA ARG A 149 0.99 9.13 19.91
C ARG A 149 2.19 9.77 19.20
N LEU A 150 3.20 10.26 19.92
CA LEU A 150 4.39 10.86 19.33
C LEU A 150 5.39 9.79 18.85
N PHE A 151 4.95 8.90 17.96
CA PHE A 151 5.72 7.73 17.51
C PHE A 151 6.98 8.08 16.69
N GLN A 152 7.10 9.32 16.21
CA GLN A 152 8.29 9.83 15.54
C GLN A 152 9.31 10.49 16.48
N LEU A 153 9.01 10.56 17.78
CA LEU A 153 9.85 11.24 18.77
C LEU A 153 11.14 10.45 19.02
N GLN A 154 12.26 11.12 18.80
CA GLN A 154 13.61 10.55 18.92
C GLN A 154 14.22 10.93 20.27
N VAL A 155 14.04 12.20 20.67
CA VAL A 155 14.58 12.75 21.91
C VAL A 155 13.43 13.23 22.78
N LEU A 156 13.34 12.65 23.98
CA LEU A 156 12.44 13.10 25.04
C LEU A 156 13.30 13.45 26.25
N GLY A 157 13.35 14.71 26.65
CA GLY A 157 14.14 15.16 27.81
C GLY A 157 13.27 15.31 29.06
N LEU A 158 13.41 14.44 30.06
CA LEU A 158 12.59 14.45 31.28
C LEU A 158 13.35 14.76 32.57
N ALA A 159 14.68 14.92 32.50
CA ALA A 159 15.54 15.10 33.66
C ALA A 159 15.07 16.26 34.55
N GLY A 160 15.16 16.11 35.88
CA GLY A 160 14.80 17.17 36.83
C GLY A 160 13.30 17.36 37.07
N ASN A 161 12.45 16.41 36.63
CA ASN A 161 11.03 16.37 36.99
C ASN A 161 10.74 15.36 38.12
N PRO A 162 9.77 15.64 39.02
CA PRO A 162 9.33 14.72 40.07
C PRO A 162 8.38 13.62 39.54
N LEU A 163 8.77 12.92 38.46
CA LEU A 163 7.99 11.84 37.85
C LEU A 163 7.96 10.59 38.74
N CYS A 164 6.91 9.77 38.61
CA CYS A 164 6.82 8.52 39.34
C CYS A 164 7.94 7.53 38.96
N GLN A 165 8.26 6.61 39.89
CA GLN A 165 9.36 5.65 39.72
C GLN A 165 9.16 4.73 38.51
N GLU A 166 7.93 4.37 38.16
CA GLU A 166 7.62 3.51 37.02
C GLU A 166 8.02 4.15 35.69
N VAL A 167 7.61 5.40 35.47
CA VAL A 167 7.98 6.19 34.27
C VAL A 167 9.49 6.35 34.19
N MET A 168 10.14 6.70 35.31
CA MET A 168 11.59 6.87 35.36
C MET A 168 12.35 5.57 35.10
N LYS A 169 11.84 4.43 35.57
CA LYS A 169 12.42 3.11 35.28
C LYS A 169 12.37 2.81 33.79
N LEU A 170 11.19 2.92 33.15
CA LEU A 170 11.03 2.70 31.72
C LEU A 170 11.93 3.62 30.89
N TYR A 171 12.02 4.89 31.28
CA TYR A 171 12.83 5.89 30.59
C TYR A 171 14.35 5.68 30.74
N SER A 172 14.81 5.07 31.83
CA SER A 172 16.24 4.84 32.09
C SER A 172 16.80 3.60 31.36
N GLU A 173 15.94 2.76 30.79
CA GLU A 173 16.33 1.58 30.03
C GLU A 173 16.82 1.95 28.60
N PRO A 174 17.56 1.07 27.91
CA PRO A 174 17.93 1.30 26.51
C PRO A 174 16.69 1.55 25.64
N ASN A 175 16.77 2.54 24.76
CA ASN A 175 15.62 3.05 23.98
C ASN A 175 14.44 3.51 24.87
N GLY A 176 14.73 4.02 26.07
CA GLY A 176 13.73 4.40 27.07
C GLY A 176 12.67 5.38 26.59
N THR A 177 13.01 6.31 25.67
CA THR A 177 12.01 7.16 24.98
C THR A 177 10.95 6.31 24.28
N HIS A 178 11.36 5.42 23.37
CA HIS A 178 10.43 4.59 22.61
C HIS A 178 9.62 3.66 23.53
N ARG A 179 10.26 3.05 24.53
CA ARG A 179 9.57 2.16 25.47
C ARG A 179 8.52 2.88 26.31
N LEU A 180 8.84 4.08 26.79
CA LEU A 180 7.88 4.90 27.53
C LEU A 180 6.71 5.32 26.64
N LEU A 181 6.97 5.75 25.40
CA LEU A 181 5.90 6.13 24.46
C LEU A 181 4.99 4.94 24.13
N MET A 182 5.55 3.76 23.89
CA MET A 182 4.76 2.55 23.66
C MET A 182 3.92 2.17 24.89
N TYR A 183 4.48 2.26 26.10
CA TYR A 183 3.73 2.03 27.33
C TYR A 183 2.54 3.00 27.47
N LEU A 184 2.76 4.28 27.18
CA LEU A 184 1.71 5.31 27.22
C LEU A 184 0.64 5.05 26.16
N LEU A 185 1.04 4.65 24.94
CA LEU A 185 0.14 4.32 23.84
C LEU A 185 -0.70 3.07 24.14
N ASP A 186 -0.10 2.03 24.71
CA ASP A 186 -0.79 0.80 25.10
C ASP A 186 -1.78 1.02 26.25
N SER A 187 -1.46 1.97 27.13
CA SER A 187 -2.32 2.37 28.25
C SER A 187 -3.39 3.39 27.83
N LEU A 188 -3.40 3.85 26.58
CA LEU A 188 -4.36 4.82 26.08
C LEU A 188 -5.71 4.12 25.83
N GLN A 189 -6.77 4.63 26.48
CA GLN A 189 -8.11 4.11 26.28
C GLN A 189 -8.58 4.34 24.84
N VAL A 190 -9.02 3.28 24.16
CA VAL A 190 -9.65 3.40 22.83
C VAL A 190 -11.03 4.01 23.00
N ARG A 191 -11.11 5.33 22.75
CA ARG A 191 -12.38 6.08 22.75
C ARG A 191 -12.97 6.26 21.35
N VAL A 192 -12.21 5.88 20.32
CA VAL A 192 -12.63 5.95 18.93
C VAL A 192 -13.79 4.97 18.72
N PRO A 193 -14.95 5.40 18.18
CA PRO A 193 -16.06 4.51 17.86
C PRO A 193 -15.66 3.55 16.74
N VAL A 194 -16.30 2.38 16.71
CA VAL A 194 -16.16 1.44 15.59
C VAL A 194 -16.55 2.16 14.29
N PRO A 195 -15.79 2.00 13.19
CA PRO A 195 -16.13 2.63 11.93
C PRO A 195 -17.49 2.16 11.40
N PRO A 196 -18.23 3.02 10.68
CA PRO A 196 -19.50 2.63 10.08
C PRO A 196 -19.30 1.51 9.07
N GLY A 197 -20.33 0.67 8.88
CA GLY A 197 -20.32 -0.36 7.85
C GLY A 197 -20.06 0.23 6.47
N ARG A 198 -19.24 -0.44 5.67
CA ARG A 198 -18.90 -0.01 4.31
C ARG A 198 -20.13 -0.13 3.40
N PRO A 199 -20.43 0.89 2.57
CA PRO A 199 -21.61 0.87 1.72
C PRO A 199 -21.45 -0.11 0.56
N TRP A 200 -22.52 -0.81 0.19
CA TRP A 200 -22.58 -1.55 -1.07
C TRP A 200 -23.00 -0.61 -2.21
N ILE A 201 -22.24 -0.60 -3.30
CA ILE A 201 -22.47 0.26 -4.46
C ILE A 201 -22.99 -0.61 -5.61
N PRO A 202 -24.27 -0.51 -6.00
CA PRO A 202 -24.79 -1.23 -7.15
C PRO A 202 -24.27 -0.60 -8.46
N LEU A 203 -23.84 -1.44 -9.40
CA LEU A 203 -23.29 -1.03 -10.70
C LEU A 203 -24.21 -1.41 -11.86
N SER A 204 -24.72 -2.64 -11.85
CA SER A 204 -25.61 -3.15 -12.90
C SER A 204 -26.63 -4.13 -12.31
N ARG A 205 -27.63 -4.52 -13.11
CA ARG A 205 -28.65 -5.49 -12.70
C ARG A 205 -28.38 -6.83 -13.37
N PRO A 206 -28.58 -7.95 -12.66
CA PRO A 206 -28.41 -9.27 -13.23
C PRO A 206 -29.40 -9.51 -14.38
N ASN A 207 -28.94 -10.17 -15.43
CA ASN A 207 -29.74 -10.49 -16.60
C ASN A 207 -30.45 -11.83 -16.42
N LYS A 208 -31.71 -11.79 -15.96
CA LYS A 208 -32.53 -12.98 -15.70
C LYS A 208 -32.87 -13.82 -16.94
N ASN A 209 -32.58 -13.33 -18.14
CA ASN A 209 -32.92 -14.02 -19.39
C ASN A 209 -31.81 -14.93 -19.91
N ILE A 210 -30.65 -14.98 -19.23
CA ILE A 210 -29.48 -15.76 -19.63
C ILE A 210 -29.07 -16.64 -18.44
N PRO A 211 -28.59 -17.88 -18.66
CA PRO A 211 -27.92 -18.63 -17.62
C PRO A 211 -26.72 -17.84 -17.11
N SER A 212 -26.70 -17.51 -15.81
CA SER A 212 -25.62 -16.75 -15.22
C SER A 212 -25.20 -17.33 -13.87
N CYS A 213 -23.93 -17.13 -13.50
CA CYS A 213 -23.37 -17.57 -12.22
C CYS A 213 -22.95 -16.33 -11.44
N PRO A 214 -23.72 -15.90 -10.42
CA PRO A 214 -23.32 -14.80 -9.55
C PRO A 214 -22.19 -15.26 -8.61
N VAL A 215 -21.09 -14.49 -8.63
CA VAL A 215 -19.88 -14.80 -7.86
C VAL A 215 -19.36 -13.55 -7.18
N THR A 216 -19.20 -13.64 -5.87
CA THR A 216 -18.52 -12.60 -5.08
C THR A 216 -17.03 -12.91 -4.93
N VAL A 217 -16.19 -11.91 -5.19
CA VAL A 217 -14.73 -12.03 -5.17
C VAL A 217 -14.17 -11.03 -4.18
N MET A 218 -13.38 -11.52 -3.22
CA MET A 218 -12.64 -10.71 -2.25
C MET A 218 -11.14 -10.74 -2.54
N CYS A 219 -10.49 -9.57 -2.50
CA CYS A 219 -9.03 -9.44 -2.52
C CYS A 219 -8.55 -8.68 -1.28
N TYR A 220 -7.63 -9.26 -0.51
CA TYR A 220 -7.21 -8.68 0.76
C TYR A 220 -5.77 -9.04 1.16
N ASN A 221 -4.90 -8.03 1.27
CA ASN A 221 -3.62 -8.16 1.95
C ASN A 221 -3.85 -8.07 3.48
N VAL A 222 -3.52 -9.15 4.21
CA VAL A 222 -3.86 -9.28 5.64
C VAL A 222 -2.79 -8.76 6.60
N LEU A 223 -1.67 -8.24 6.08
CA LEU A 223 -0.49 -7.82 6.83
C LEU A 223 0.05 -8.92 7.75
N CYS A 224 1.10 -9.62 7.32
CA CYS A 224 1.67 -10.72 8.11
C CYS A 224 2.29 -10.23 9.43
N GLU A 225 2.45 -11.13 10.40
CA GLU A 225 2.99 -10.80 11.72
C GLU A 225 4.40 -10.22 11.60
N LYS A 226 5.21 -10.77 10.70
CA LYS A 226 6.58 -10.31 10.45
C LYS A 226 6.68 -8.83 10.10
N TYR A 227 5.72 -8.26 9.37
CA TYR A 227 5.77 -6.87 8.92
C TYR A 227 5.01 -5.90 9.85
N ALA A 228 4.10 -6.41 10.68
CA ALA A 228 3.33 -5.65 11.68
C ALA A 228 4.16 -5.20 12.90
N THR A 229 5.22 -4.41 12.67
CA THR A 229 6.15 -3.95 13.70
C THR A 229 5.83 -2.54 14.21
N THR A 230 6.19 -2.23 15.45
CA THR A 230 6.07 -0.87 16.03
C THR A 230 6.99 0.14 15.35
N GLN A 231 7.98 -0.30 14.58
CA GLN A 231 8.86 0.56 13.78
C GLN A 231 8.12 1.12 12.56
N MET A 232 7.33 0.27 11.88
CA MET A 232 6.51 0.68 10.73
C MET A 232 5.19 1.32 11.16
N TYR A 233 4.57 0.77 12.21
CA TYR A 233 3.23 1.13 12.68
C TYR A 233 3.25 1.71 14.10
N GLY A 234 4.21 2.58 14.41
CA GLY A 234 4.38 3.14 15.75
C GLY A 234 3.18 3.95 16.28
N TYR A 235 2.23 4.32 15.42
CA TYR A 235 0.96 4.95 15.80
C TYR A 235 -0.09 3.94 16.29
N CYS A 236 0.12 2.64 16.12
CA CYS A 236 -0.80 1.59 16.53
C CYS A 236 -0.32 0.95 17.85
N PRO A 237 -1.18 0.80 18.87
CA PRO A 237 -0.83 0.10 20.11
C PRO A 237 -0.33 -1.33 19.85
N SER A 238 0.60 -1.80 20.67
CA SER A 238 1.24 -3.10 20.51
C SER A 238 0.25 -4.26 20.61
N TRP A 239 -0.74 -4.14 21.50
CA TRP A 239 -1.81 -5.14 21.65
C TRP A 239 -2.71 -5.24 20.42
N ALA A 240 -2.90 -4.13 19.70
CA ALA A 240 -3.69 -4.07 18.47
C ALA A 240 -2.88 -4.55 17.25
N LEU A 241 -1.54 -4.40 17.27
CA LEU A 241 -0.63 -4.97 16.29
C LEU A 241 -0.41 -6.47 16.45
N SER A 242 -0.57 -6.99 17.67
CA SER A 242 -0.39 -8.42 17.98
C SER A 242 -1.21 -9.30 17.05
N TRP A 243 -0.56 -10.33 16.49
CA TRP A 243 -1.20 -11.26 15.59
C TRP A 243 -2.40 -11.98 16.23
N ASP A 244 -2.31 -12.32 17.52
CA ASP A 244 -3.41 -12.98 18.25
C ASP A 244 -4.68 -12.14 18.32
N TYR A 245 -4.54 -10.80 18.30
CA TYR A 245 -5.65 -9.87 18.18
C TYR A 245 -6.10 -9.77 16.72
N ARG A 246 -5.20 -9.38 15.81
CA ARG A 246 -5.54 -9.07 14.40
C ARG A 246 -6.15 -10.26 13.67
N LYS A 247 -5.62 -11.47 13.85
CA LYS A 247 -6.09 -12.67 13.12
C LYS A 247 -7.58 -12.96 13.35
N LYS A 248 -8.09 -12.68 14.56
CA LYS A 248 -9.50 -12.85 14.91
C LYS A 248 -10.38 -11.83 14.20
N VAL A 249 -9.93 -10.58 14.14
CA VAL A 249 -10.64 -9.48 13.46
C VAL A 249 -10.62 -9.69 11.95
N ILE A 250 -9.47 -10.08 11.38
CA ILE A 250 -9.32 -10.43 9.94
C ILE A 250 -10.28 -11.55 9.55
N LEU A 251 -10.32 -12.65 10.33
CA LEU A 251 -11.24 -13.75 10.06
C LEU A 251 -12.71 -13.31 10.21
N GLY A 252 -13.01 -12.46 11.19
CA GLY A 252 -14.33 -11.86 11.36
C GLY A 252 -14.75 -11.02 10.15
N GLU A 253 -13.83 -10.25 9.57
CA GLU A 253 -14.07 -9.44 8.36
C GLU A 253 -14.31 -10.34 7.13
N ILE A 254 -13.50 -11.37 6.93
CA ILE A 254 -13.70 -12.37 5.87
C ILE A 254 -15.08 -13.04 6.00
N ARG A 255 -15.44 -13.47 7.21
CA ARG A 255 -16.74 -14.10 7.50
C ARG A 255 -17.92 -13.14 7.34
N HIS A 256 -17.74 -11.86 7.62
CA HIS A 256 -18.79 -10.86 7.48
C HIS A 256 -19.26 -10.70 6.04
N TYR A 257 -18.31 -10.66 5.08
CA TYR A 257 -18.63 -10.46 3.67
C TYR A 257 -19.01 -11.73 2.92
N THR A 258 -18.66 -12.92 3.43
CA THR A 258 -19.11 -14.22 2.90
C THR A 258 -18.80 -14.48 1.42
N ALA A 259 -17.71 -13.89 0.89
CA ALA A 259 -17.35 -13.95 -0.53
C ALA A 259 -17.20 -15.39 -1.06
N ASP A 260 -17.58 -15.65 -2.31
CA ASP A 260 -17.49 -16.98 -2.90
C ASP A 260 -16.05 -17.40 -3.22
N ILE A 261 -15.22 -16.44 -3.62
CA ILE A 261 -13.79 -16.57 -3.89
C ILE A 261 -13.06 -15.51 -3.06
N ILE A 262 -12.02 -15.93 -2.32
CA ILE A 262 -11.22 -15.04 -1.48
C ILE A 262 -9.75 -15.22 -1.86
N THR A 263 -9.10 -14.15 -2.30
CA THR A 263 -7.66 -14.11 -2.56
C THR A 263 -6.97 -13.30 -1.47
N LEU A 264 -6.04 -13.93 -0.75
CA LEU A 264 -5.28 -13.28 0.31
C LEU A 264 -3.80 -13.16 -0.06
N GLN A 265 -3.21 -12.02 0.28
CA GLN A 265 -1.76 -11.80 0.24
C GLN A 265 -1.23 -11.67 1.68
N GLU A 266 0.06 -11.92 1.86
CA GLU A 266 0.74 -11.90 3.17
C GLU A 266 0.19 -12.93 4.17
N VAL A 267 -0.21 -14.10 3.69
CA VAL A 267 -0.59 -15.21 4.56
C VAL A 267 0.67 -15.99 4.94
N GLU A 268 1.00 -16.04 6.23
CA GLU A 268 2.11 -16.89 6.71
C GLU A 268 1.78 -18.38 6.57
N THR A 269 2.79 -19.18 6.24
CA THR A 269 2.65 -20.63 6.01
C THR A 269 1.96 -21.34 7.17
N ASP A 270 2.42 -21.10 8.40
CA ASP A 270 1.83 -21.73 9.59
C ASP A 270 0.36 -21.30 9.80
N GLN A 271 0.07 -20.03 9.55
CA GLN A 271 -1.27 -19.46 9.73
C GLN A 271 -2.25 -19.96 8.67
N PHE A 272 -1.79 -20.24 7.45
CA PHE A 272 -2.65 -20.87 6.45
C PHE A 272 -3.14 -22.24 6.93
N TYR A 273 -2.21 -23.13 7.29
CA TYR A 273 -2.55 -24.53 7.63
C TYR A 273 -3.21 -24.69 8.99
N ASN A 274 -2.82 -23.88 9.99
CA ASN A 274 -3.27 -24.06 11.37
C ASN A 274 -4.40 -23.10 11.77
N PHE A 275 -4.70 -22.07 10.98
CA PHE A 275 -5.73 -21.08 11.32
C PHE A 275 -6.72 -20.85 10.18
N PHE A 276 -6.30 -20.25 9.05
CA PHE A 276 -7.23 -19.85 7.99
C PHE A 276 -7.95 -21.04 7.35
N LEU A 277 -7.21 -22.08 6.91
CA LEU A 277 -7.81 -23.22 6.22
C LEU A 277 -8.76 -24.02 7.12
N PRO A 278 -8.40 -24.41 8.35
CA PRO A 278 -9.33 -25.13 9.23
C PRO A 278 -10.58 -24.31 9.60
N GLU A 279 -10.44 -23.00 9.83
CA GLU A 279 -11.57 -22.13 10.17
C GLU A 279 -12.51 -21.90 9.00
N LEU A 280 -11.98 -21.65 7.79
CA LEU A 280 -12.79 -21.45 6.60
C LEU A 280 -13.37 -22.77 6.07
N LYS A 281 -12.73 -23.92 6.32
CA LYS A 281 -13.33 -25.24 6.04
C LYS A 281 -14.63 -25.47 6.79
N LYS A 282 -14.74 -24.97 8.04
CA LYS A 282 -16.00 -25.02 8.80
C LYS A 282 -17.11 -24.21 8.13
N ASP A 283 -16.75 -23.17 7.39
CA ASP A 283 -17.66 -22.28 6.66
C ASP A 283 -17.92 -22.74 5.20
N GLY A 284 -17.43 -23.93 4.82
CA GLY A 284 -17.67 -24.56 3.52
C GLY A 284 -16.70 -24.14 2.40
N TYR A 285 -15.53 -23.60 2.76
CA TYR A 285 -14.46 -23.28 1.82
C TYR A 285 -13.47 -24.44 1.68
N ASP A 286 -12.85 -24.53 0.52
CA ASP A 286 -11.53 -25.17 0.37
C ASP A 286 -10.52 -24.11 -0.08
N GLY A 287 -9.23 -24.43 -0.06
CA GLY A 287 -8.23 -23.45 -0.45
C GLY A 287 -6.86 -24.00 -0.79
N VAL A 288 -6.14 -23.21 -1.58
CA VAL A 288 -4.77 -23.46 -2.02
C VAL A 288 -3.84 -22.35 -1.54
N PHE A 289 -2.58 -22.69 -1.30
CA PHE A 289 -1.58 -21.76 -0.78
C PHE A 289 -0.20 -22.04 -1.35
N SER A 290 0.57 -20.99 -1.56
CA SER A 290 1.99 -21.11 -1.86
C SER A 290 2.78 -20.00 -1.15
N PRO A 291 3.85 -20.34 -0.41
CA PRO A 291 4.74 -19.36 0.19
C PRO A 291 5.69 -18.75 -0.85
N LYS A 292 6.24 -17.56 -0.56
CA LYS A 292 7.32 -16.95 -1.37
C LYS A 292 8.51 -17.90 -1.54
N SER A 293 9.19 -17.80 -2.68
CA SER A 293 10.19 -18.80 -3.12
C SER A 293 11.34 -19.04 -2.14
N ARG A 294 11.69 -18.05 -1.30
CA ARG A 294 12.71 -18.20 -0.24
C ARG A 294 12.43 -19.33 0.74
N ALA A 295 11.16 -19.74 0.90
CA ALA A 295 10.77 -20.87 1.75
C ALA A 295 11.54 -22.17 1.43
N LYS A 296 12.00 -22.36 0.19
CA LYS A 296 12.71 -23.56 -0.26
C LYS A 296 14.14 -23.68 0.27
N THR A 297 14.78 -22.55 0.60
CA THR A 297 16.19 -22.49 1.03
C THR A 297 16.36 -22.24 2.53
N MET A 298 15.26 -22.08 3.26
CA MET A 298 15.26 -21.75 4.69
C MET A 298 15.11 -22.99 5.58
N SER A 299 15.45 -22.83 6.86
CA SER A 299 15.19 -23.84 7.88
C SER A 299 13.69 -24.10 8.03
N GLU A 300 13.31 -25.26 8.57
CA GLU A 300 11.89 -25.61 8.74
C GLU A 300 11.13 -24.63 9.65
N ASN A 301 11.78 -24.12 10.70
CA ASN A 301 11.18 -23.15 11.62
C ASN A 301 10.97 -21.79 10.96
N ASP A 302 11.92 -21.32 10.16
CA ASP A 302 11.78 -20.03 9.48
C ASP A 302 10.80 -20.11 8.32
N ARG A 303 10.73 -21.26 7.63
CA ARG A 303 9.78 -21.53 6.55
C ARG A 303 8.33 -21.34 7.00
N LYS A 304 8.01 -21.69 8.25
CA LYS A 304 6.67 -21.51 8.83
C LYS A 304 6.21 -20.04 8.86
N ARG A 305 7.15 -19.11 8.98
CA ARG A 305 6.92 -17.65 9.00
C ARG A 305 7.05 -16.99 7.63
N VAL A 306 7.31 -17.77 6.58
CA VAL A 306 7.33 -17.21 5.22
C VAL A 306 5.89 -16.99 4.78
N ASP A 307 5.60 -15.75 4.42
CA ASP A 307 4.34 -15.32 3.85
C ASP A 307 4.22 -15.69 2.37
N GLY A 308 2.99 -15.73 1.88
CA GLY A 308 2.64 -16.11 0.52
C GLY A 308 1.26 -15.62 0.11
N CYS A 309 0.74 -16.25 -0.94
CA CYS A 309 -0.61 -16.00 -1.43
C CYS A 309 -1.50 -17.22 -1.17
N ALA A 310 -2.78 -16.98 -0.87
CA ALA A 310 -3.80 -18.01 -0.71
C ALA A 310 -5.02 -17.71 -1.57
N ILE A 311 -5.68 -18.74 -2.09
CA ILE A 311 -6.98 -18.65 -2.74
C ILE A 311 -7.92 -19.61 -2.04
N PHE A 312 -9.02 -19.09 -1.50
CA PHE A 312 -10.13 -19.88 -0.97
C PHE A 312 -11.33 -19.76 -1.90
N PHE A 313 -12.12 -20.83 -1.98
CA PHE A 313 -13.32 -20.87 -2.79
C PHE A 313 -14.38 -21.74 -2.12
N ARG A 314 -15.65 -21.37 -2.25
CA ARG A 314 -16.76 -22.17 -1.70
C ARG A 314 -16.86 -23.52 -2.42
N ALA A 315 -16.70 -24.61 -1.68
CA ALA A 315 -16.73 -25.97 -2.23
C ALA A 315 -18.10 -26.33 -2.86
N ILE A 316 -19.18 -25.66 -2.41
CA ILE A 316 -20.50 -25.83 -3.03
C ILE A 316 -20.58 -25.22 -4.43
N LYS A 317 -19.85 -24.13 -4.73
CA LYS A 317 -19.89 -23.47 -6.05
C LYS A 317 -18.74 -23.90 -6.96
N PHE A 318 -17.59 -24.29 -6.40
CA PHE A 318 -16.38 -24.52 -7.16
C PHE A 318 -15.67 -25.82 -6.76
N THR A 319 -15.08 -26.48 -7.76
CA THR A 319 -14.17 -27.61 -7.57
C THR A 319 -12.81 -27.27 -8.17
N LEU A 320 -11.73 -27.47 -7.42
CA LEU A 320 -10.37 -27.27 -7.92
C LEU A 320 -10.02 -28.32 -8.97
N ILE A 321 -9.59 -27.87 -10.14
CA ILE A 321 -9.04 -28.74 -11.19
C ILE A 321 -7.52 -28.82 -11.04
N LYS A 322 -6.85 -27.67 -10.95
CA LYS A 322 -5.40 -27.58 -10.91
C LYS A 322 -4.94 -26.27 -10.27
N GLU A 323 -3.86 -26.33 -9.50
CA GLU A 323 -3.14 -25.15 -9.01
C GLU A 323 -1.84 -24.94 -9.79
N HIS A 324 -1.42 -23.69 -9.89
CA HIS A 324 -0.23 -23.25 -10.61
C HIS A 324 0.52 -22.20 -9.78
N LEU A 325 1.77 -22.49 -9.45
CA LEU A 325 2.68 -21.56 -8.80
C LEU A 325 3.56 -20.89 -9.86
N ILE A 326 3.60 -19.56 -9.83
CA ILE A 326 4.37 -18.72 -10.75
C ILE A 326 5.47 -18.04 -9.94
N GLU A 327 6.71 -18.47 -10.14
CA GLU A 327 7.88 -17.97 -9.41
C GLU A 327 8.67 -17.00 -10.29
N PHE A 328 8.55 -15.70 -10.01
CA PHE A 328 9.12 -14.66 -10.88
C PHE A 328 10.66 -14.72 -10.95
N ASN A 329 11.33 -15.17 -9.89
CA ASN A 329 12.78 -15.35 -9.89
C ASN A 329 13.23 -16.44 -10.88
N GLN A 330 12.51 -17.57 -10.96
CA GLN A 330 12.82 -18.66 -11.88
C GLN A 330 12.56 -18.25 -13.33
N LEU A 331 11.45 -17.54 -13.57
CA LEU A 331 11.14 -16.97 -14.89
C LEU A 331 12.17 -15.93 -15.31
N ALA A 332 12.59 -15.05 -14.38
CA ALA A 332 13.65 -14.07 -14.64
C ALA A 332 14.98 -14.75 -14.92
N MET A 333 15.33 -15.82 -14.19
CA MET A 333 16.54 -16.61 -14.42
C MET A 333 16.52 -17.29 -15.80
N ALA A 334 15.40 -17.92 -16.18
CA ALA A 334 15.24 -18.55 -17.48
C ALA A 334 15.31 -17.55 -18.65
N ASN A 335 14.85 -16.31 -18.42
CA ASN A 335 14.83 -15.24 -19.41
C ASN A 335 15.96 -14.21 -19.23
N SER A 336 17.02 -14.54 -18.48
CA SER A 336 18.08 -13.58 -18.13
C SER A 336 19.18 -13.43 -19.19
N SER A 337 19.22 -14.29 -20.21
CA SER A 337 20.35 -14.38 -21.13
C SER A 337 20.64 -13.05 -21.87
N GLY A 338 21.71 -12.37 -21.45
CA GLY A 338 22.17 -11.11 -22.05
C GLY A 338 21.69 -9.83 -21.37
N SER A 339 21.10 -9.88 -20.17
CA SER A 339 20.76 -8.68 -19.37
C SER A 339 21.20 -8.82 -17.92
N ASP A 340 22.21 -8.02 -17.54
CA ASP A 340 22.66 -7.89 -16.17
C ASP A 340 21.55 -7.29 -15.28
N ASP A 341 20.72 -6.41 -15.83
CA ASP A 341 19.62 -5.78 -15.10
C ASP A 341 18.56 -6.82 -14.67
N MET A 342 18.27 -7.81 -15.51
CA MET A 342 17.36 -8.92 -15.16
C MET A 342 17.94 -9.77 -14.01
N LEU A 343 19.23 -10.07 -14.05
CA LEU A 343 19.92 -10.86 -13.00
C LEU A 343 20.08 -10.11 -11.68
N ASN A 344 20.32 -8.80 -11.73
CA ASN A 344 20.65 -8.02 -10.54
C ASN A 344 19.41 -7.41 -9.88
N ARG A 345 18.38 -7.05 -10.66
CA ARG A 345 17.20 -6.32 -10.16
C ARG A 345 15.98 -7.21 -10.01
N VAL A 346 15.72 -8.09 -10.99
CA VAL A 346 14.48 -8.88 -11.06
C VAL A 346 14.65 -10.27 -10.42
N MET A 347 15.65 -11.04 -10.83
CA MET A 347 15.90 -12.42 -10.37
C MET A 347 16.03 -12.57 -8.84
N PRO A 348 16.66 -11.64 -8.08
CA PRO A 348 16.81 -11.81 -6.65
C PRO A 348 15.51 -11.59 -5.86
N ARG A 349 14.42 -11.18 -6.52
CA ARG A 349 13.12 -10.94 -5.88
C ARG A 349 12.30 -12.22 -5.88
N ASP A 350 11.87 -12.63 -4.69
CA ASP A 350 11.20 -13.91 -4.43
C ASP A 350 9.67 -13.81 -4.41
N ASN A 351 9.13 -12.75 -5.03
CA ASN A 351 7.71 -12.55 -5.24
C ASN A 351 7.12 -13.69 -6.09
N ILE A 352 5.82 -13.95 -5.90
CA ILE A 352 5.11 -15.05 -6.57
C ILE A 352 3.73 -14.62 -7.06
N GLY A 353 3.21 -15.38 -8.02
CA GLY A 353 1.79 -15.48 -8.33
C GLY A 353 1.28 -16.88 -8.03
N LEU A 354 0.02 -17.01 -7.61
CA LEU A 354 -0.67 -18.27 -7.42
C LEU A 354 -1.93 -18.25 -8.29
N ALA A 355 -2.16 -19.29 -9.08
CA ALA A 355 -3.37 -19.43 -9.88
C ALA A 355 -4.07 -20.77 -9.61
N ALA A 356 -5.39 -20.74 -9.52
CA ALA A 356 -6.26 -21.88 -9.33
C ALA A 356 -7.25 -21.95 -10.49
N LEU A 357 -7.22 -23.05 -11.24
CA LEU A 357 -8.21 -23.38 -12.24
C LEU A 357 -9.38 -24.08 -11.55
N LEU A 358 -10.53 -23.41 -11.51
CA LEU A 358 -11.73 -23.86 -10.82
C LEU A 358 -12.82 -24.23 -11.82
N LYS A 359 -13.48 -25.36 -11.60
CA LYS A 359 -14.71 -25.76 -12.28
C LYS A 359 -15.91 -25.19 -11.54
N THR A 360 -16.85 -24.54 -12.23
CA THR A 360 -18.16 -24.19 -11.63
C THR A 360 -19.02 -25.44 -11.46
N ASN A 361 -19.61 -25.61 -10.29
CA ASN A 361 -20.59 -26.66 -10.00
C ASN A 361 -21.99 -26.25 -10.50
N GLU A 362 -22.87 -27.22 -10.73
CA GLU A 362 -24.24 -26.95 -11.23
C GLU A 362 -25.05 -26.04 -10.29
N THR A 363 -24.84 -26.19 -8.98
CA THR A 363 -25.44 -25.38 -7.91
C THR A 363 -25.05 -23.91 -7.94
N ALA A 364 -24.00 -23.54 -8.69
CA ALA A 364 -23.55 -22.15 -8.80
C ALA A 364 -24.37 -21.33 -9.82
N TRP A 365 -25.17 -21.98 -10.66
CA TRP A 365 -25.84 -21.34 -11.79
C TRP A 365 -27.32 -21.04 -11.54
N GLU A 366 -27.71 -19.81 -11.85
CA GLU A 366 -29.10 -19.37 -11.92
C GLU A 366 -29.61 -19.58 -13.36
N ASN A 367 -30.80 -20.17 -13.50
CA ASN A 367 -31.37 -20.66 -14.76
C ASN A 367 -30.50 -21.78 -15.38
N SER A 368 -30.90 -23.04 -15.14
CA SER A 368 -30.17 -24.28 -15.44
C SER A 368 -29.33 -24.21 -16.73
N LEU A 369 -28.02 -24.47 -16.60
CA LEU A 369 -27.15 -24.65 -17.77
C LEU A 369 -27.64 -25.82 -18.62
N PRO A 370 -27.48 -25.76 -19.96
CA PRO A 370 -27.51 -26.96 -20.77
C PRO A 370 -26.51 -27.97 -20.18
N SER A 371 -26.93 -29.22 -19.97
CA SER A 371 -26.20 -30.27 -19.23
C SER A 371 -24.79 -30.61 -19.75
N GLU A 372 -24.36 -30.00 -20.85
CA GLU A 372 -23.08 -30.23 -21.54
C GLU A 372 -22.07 -29.08 -21.37
N VAL A 373 -22.47 -27.92 -20.84
CA VAL A 373 -21.60 -26.74 -20.72
C VAL A 373 -20.89 -26.76 -19.36
N GLN A 374 -19.55 -26.81 -19.38
CA GLN A 374 -18.72 -26.56 -18.21
C GLN A 374 -17.97 -25.25 -18.47
N GLN A 375 -18.06 -24.30 -17.54
CA GLN A 375 -17.35 -23.03 -17.63
C GLN A 375 -16.30 -22.96 -16.51
N PRO A 376 -15.03 -23.27 -16.80
CA PRO A 376 -13.97 -23.05 -15.84
C PRO A 376 -13.65 -21.55 -15.70
N ILE A 377 -13.16 -21.19 -14.52
CA ILE A 377 -12.60 -19.88 -14.18
C ILE A 377 -11.16 -20.08 -13.69
N LEU A 378 -10.23 -19.29 -14.22
CA LEU A 378 -8.87 -19.20 -13.72
C LEU A 378 -8.80 -18.00 -12.77
N VAL A 379 -8.60 -18.28 -11.49
CA VAL A 379 -8.41 -17.26 -10.45
C VAL A 379 -6.92 -17.14 -10.19
N CYS A 380 -6.37 -15.95 -10.35
CA CYS A 380 -4.98 -15.66 -10.02
C CYS A 380 -4.89 -14.60 -8.93
N THR A 381 -3.96 -14.78 -7.99
CA THR A 381 -3.53 -13.77 -7.04
C THR A 381 -2.03 -13.57 -7.13
N ALA A 382 -1.56 -12.33 -7.07
CA ALA A 382 -0.13 -12.02 -7.04
C ALA A 382 0.20 -11.02 -5.92
N HIS A 383 1.44 -11.10 -5.42
CA HIS A 383 2.01 -10.09 -4.52
C HIS A 383 3.34 -9.62 -5.13
N ILE A 384 3.28 -8.48 -5.82
CA ILE A 384 4.37 -7.87 -6.59
C ILE A 384 5.34 -7.14 -5.68
N HIS A 385 6.57 -6.93 -6.14
CA HIS A 385 7.61 -6.25 -5.37
C HIS A 385 7.15 -4.86 -4.86
N TRP A 386 7.48 -4.52 -3.61
CA TRP A 386 6.92 -3.34 -2.94
C TRP A 386 7.68 -2.04 -3.22
N ASP A 387 9.00 -2.11 -3.39
CA ASP A 387 9.89 -0.95 -3.39
C ASP A 387 9.53 0.06 -4.52
N PRO A 388 9.18 1.32 -4.21
CA PRO A 388 8.87 2.35 -5.20
C PRO A 388 10.01 2.61 -6.19
N GLU A 389 11.27 2.38 -5.81
CA GLU A 389 12.43 2.55 -6.69
C GLU A 389 12.59 1.42 -7.73
N PHE A 390 11.70 0.43 -7.74
CA PHE A 390 11.78 -0.74 -8.62
C PHE A 390 10.53 -0.89 -9.50
N CYS A 391 10.00 0.22 -10.02
CA CYS A 391 8.88 0.21 -10.98
C CYS A 391 9.14 -0.69 -12.20
N ASP A 392 10.39 -0.78 -12.65
CA ASP A 392 10.85 -1.69 -13.70
C ASP A 392 10.61 -3.15 -13.33
N VAL A 393 10.98 -3.56 -12.11
CA VAL A 393 10.77 -4.92 -11.62
C VAL A 393 9.29 -5.23 -11.50
N LYS A 394 8.48 -4.30 -11.00
CA LYS A 394 7.02 -4.47 -10.88
C LYS A 394 6.40 -4.73 -12.25
N LEU A 395 6.75 -3.91 -13.24
CA LEU A 395 6.28 -4.05 -14.63
C LEU A 395 6.71 -5.38 -15.24
N ILE A 396 7.98 -5.75 -15.11
CA ILE A 396 8.51 -7.01 -15.65
C ILE A 396 7.85 -8.23 -14.98
N GLN A 397 7.63 -8.20 -13.66
CA GLN A 397 6.92 -9.28 -12.94
C GLN A 397 5.51 -9.47 -13.49
N ILE A 398 4.81 -8.38 -13.81
CA ILE A 398 3.46 -8.43 -14.39
C ILE A 398 3.44 -8.90 -15.84
N MET A 399 4.47 -8.55 -16.63
CA MET A 399 4.63 -9.09 -17.98
C MET A 399 4.88 -10.61 -17.93
N MET A 400 5.75 -11.08 -17.04
CA MET A 400 5.99 -12.50 -16.83
C MET A 400 4.73 -13.23 -16.35
N LEU A 401 3.99 -12.65 -15.40
CA LEU A 401 2.72 -13.17 -14.92
C LEU A 401 1.72 -13.33 -16.07
N SER A 402 1.58 -12.30 -16.89
CA SER A 402 0.63 -12.30 -18.01
C SER A 402 0.99 -13.36 -19.06
N ASN A 403 2.28 -13.54 -19.35
CA ASN A 403 2.73 -14.59 -20.27
C ASN A 403 2.45 -15.99 -19.73
N GLU A 404 2.79 -16.26 -18.47
CA GLU A 404 2.53 -17.58 -17.86
C GLU A 404 1.04 -17.88 -17.75
N LEU A 405 0.22 -16.89 -17.39
CA LEU A 405 -1.24 -17.05 -17.40
C LEU A 405 -1.77 -17.39 -18.80
N ASN A 406 -1.19 -16.82 -19.86
CA ASN A 406 -1.59 -17.13 -21.23
C ASN A 406 -1.25 -18.59 -21.57
N THR A 407 -0.05 -19.07 -21.21
CA THR A 407 0.35 -20.47 -21.37
C THR A 407 -0.59 -21.41 -20.62
N ILE A 408 -0.90 -21.10 -19.35
CA ILE A 408 -1.83 -21.90 -18.53
C ILE A 408 -3.23 -21.96 -19.18
N LEU A 409 -3.72 -20.84 -19.68
CA LEU A 409 -5.03 -20.76 -20.34
C LEU A 409 -5.04 -21.52 -21.67
N GLU A 410 -3.98 -21.44 -22.47
CA GLU A 410 -3.86 -22.20 -23.71
C GLU A 410 -3.84 -23.71 -23.47
N ASP A 411 -3.05 -24.17 -22.50
CA ASP A 411 -2.97 -25.59 -22.13
C ASP A 411 -4.30 -26.11 -21.57
N ALA A 412 -4.94 -25.32 -20.70
CA ALA A 412 -6.25 -25.67 -20.16
C ALA A 412 -7.33 -25.70 -21.26
N ASN A 413 -7.32 -24.72 -22.18
CA ASN A 413 -8.23 -24.71 -23.33
C ASN A 413 -8.02 -25.90 -24.27
N ARG A 414 -6.77 -26.32 -24.53
CA ARG A 414 -6.47 -27.51 -25.35
C ARG A 414 -7.04 -28.77 -24.71
N ASN A 415 -6.80 -28.96 -23.41
CA ASN A 415 -7.31 -30.11 -22.68
C ASN A 415 -8.85 -30.13 -22.62
N TYR A 416 -9.49 -28.97 -22.46
CA TYR A 416 -10.95 -28.86 -22.41
C TYR A 416 -11.63 -29.00 -23.79
N ARG A 417 -11.06 -28.39 -24.84
CA ARG A 417 -11.62 -28.48 -26.21
C ARG A 417 -11.50 -29.88 -26.81
N ASN A 418 -10.49 -30.65 -26.43
CA ASN A 418 -10.35 -32.05 -26.84
C ASN A 418 -11.49 -32.93 -26.30
N VAL A 419 -12.20 -32.48 -25.25
CA VAL A 419 -13.37 -33.16 -24.69
C VAL A 419 -14.67 -32.67 -25.32
N ASN A 420 -14.79 -31.37 -25.65
CA ASN A 420 -15.98 -30.79 -26.28
C ASN A 420 -15.64 -29.58 -27.19
N HIS A 421 -15.92 -29.68 -28.50
CA HIS A 421 -15.56 -28.68 -29.52
C HIS A 421 -16.28 -27.32 -29.43
N HIS A 422 -17.29 -27.16 -28.58
CA HIS A 422 -18.14 -25.96 -28.49
C HIS A 422 -18.00 -25.17 -27.16
N GLN A 423 -16.90 -25.36 -26.41
CA GLN A 423 -16.78 -24.70 -25.11
C GLN A 423 -16.26 -23.24 -25.19
N PRO A 424 -16.86 -22.34 -24.39
CA PRO A 424 -16.43 -20.95 -24.27
C PRO A 424 -15.01 -20.84 -23.68
N PRO A 425 -14.29 -19.74 -23.96
CA PRO A 425 -12.96 -19.53 -23.40
C PRO A 425 -13.02 -19.48 -21.86
N ILE A 426 -11.97 -20.00 -21.24
CA ILE A 426 -11.77 -19.92 -19.79
C ILE A 426 -11.71 -18.45 -19.37
N GLN A 427 -12.44 -18.09 -18.32
CA GLN A 427 -12.52 -16.72 -17.83
C GLN A 427 -11.37 -16.47 -16.86
N LEU A 428 -10.69 -15.32 -16.98
CA LEU A 428 -9.61 -14.91 -16.08
C LEU A 428 -10.10 -13.87 -15.08
N LEU A 429 -9.82 -14.14 -13.81
CA LEU A 429 -9.94 -13.24 -12.68
C LEU A 429 -8.55 -13.06 -12.07
N LEU A 430 -8.02 -11.83 -12.10
CA LEU A 430 -6.68 -11.51 -11.63
C LEU A 430 -6.78 -10.52 -10.47
N CYS A 431 -6.46 -10.99 -9.27
CA CYS A 431 -6.46 -10.22 -8.04
C CYS A 431 -5.02 -10.03 -7.54
N GLY A 432 -4.80 -9.10 -6.62
CA GLY A 432 -3.50 -9.02 -5.95
C GLY A 432 -3.16 -7.65 -5.39
N ASP A 433 -2.05 -7.64 -4.65
CA ASP A 433 -1.31 -6.45 -4.30
C ASP A 433 -0.21 -6.25 -5.36
N PHE A 434 -0.43 -5.25 -6.21
CA PHE A 434 0.46 -4.91 -7.32
C PHE A 434 1.52 -3.90 -6.91
N ASN A 435 1.43 -3.32 -5.71
CA ASN A 435 2.33 -2.27 -5.24
C ASN A 435 2.51 -1.12 -6.26
N SER A 436 1.49 -0.85 -7.08
CA SER A 436 1.56 0.04 -8.24
C SER A 436 0.33 0.93 -8.32
N LEU A 437 0.56 2.25 -8.48
CA LEU A 437 -0.52 3.24 -8.55
C LEU A 437 -1.25 3.17 -9.91
N PRO A 438 -2.47 3.73 -10.03
CA PRO A 438 -3.27 3.65 -11.26
C PRO A 438 -2.62 4.27 -12.50
N ASP A 439 -1.67 5.19 -12.32
CA ASP A 439 -0.91 5.89 -13.37
C ASP A 439 0.40 5.18 -13.75
N SER A 440 0.68 4.01 -13.16
CA SER A 440 1.88 3.23 -13.46
C SER A 440 1.78 2.44 -14.76
N GLY A 441 2.94 2.08 -15.32
CA GLY A 441 3.04 1.22 -16.50
C GLY A 441 2.48 -0.20 -16.26
N VAL A 442 2.46 -0.66 -15.00
CA VAL A 442 1.82 -1.92 -14.60
C VAL A 442 0.33 -1.91 -14.91
N ILE A 443 -0.36 -0.85 -14.48
CA ILE A 443 -1.81 -0.71 -14.63
C ILE A 443 -2.16 -0.34 -16.07
N GLU A 444 -1.34 0.47 -16.75
CA GLU A 444 -1.44 0.70 -18.19
C GLU A 444 -1.38 -0.63 -18.96
N PHE A 445 -0.36 -1.45 -18.71
CA PHE A 445 -0.17 -2.72 -19.40
C PHE A 445 -1.38 -3.65 -19.25
N LEU A 446 -1.85 -3.84 -18.02
CA LEU A 446 -3.01 -4.70 -17.71
C LEU A 446 -4.32 -4.19 -18.31
N SER A 447 -4.54 -2.87 -18.27
CA SER A 447 -5.83 -2.28 -18.68
C SER A 447 -5.91 -2.04 -20.19
N ALA A 448 -4.84 -1.53 -20.80
CA ALA A 448 -4.77 -1.26 -22.23
C ALA A 448 -4.43 -2.50 -23.05
N GLY A 449 -3.93 -3.57 -22.41
CA GLY A 449 -3.39 -4.75 -23.06
C GLY A 449 -2.06 -4.53 -23.76
N LYS A 450 -1.42 -3.37 -23.51
CA LYS A 450 -0.15 -2.99 -24.10
C LYS A 450 0.57 -1.91 -23.29
N VAL A 451 1.89 -1.85 -23.44
CA VAL A 451 2.74 -0.78 -22.91
C VAL A 451 3.87 -0.48 -23.89
N SER A 452 4.29 0.78 -23.98
CA SER A 452 5.42 1.19 -24.81
C SER A 452 6.72 0.53 -24.35
N SER A 453 7.58 0.12 -25.28
CA SER A 453 8.92 -0.39 -24.93
C SER A 453 9.85 0.70 -24.38
N ASP A 454 9.52 1.97 -24.61
CA ASP A 454 10.17 3.17 -24.09
C ASP A 454 9.45 3.77 -22.86
N HIS A 455 8.59 2.99 -22.19
CA HIS A 455 7.87 3.47 -21.01
C HIS A 455 8.84 3.86 -19.88
N GLN A 456 8.56 4.99 -19.21
CA GLN A 456 9.43 5.56 -18.17
C GLN A 456 9.75 4.59 -17.02
N ASP A 457 8.80 3.69 -16.71
CA ASP A 457 8.97 2.70 -15.64
C ASP A 457 10.10 1.70 -15.92
N PHE A 458 10.52 1.51 -17.18
CA PHE A 458 11.71 0.70 -17.51
C PHE A 458 13.04 1.42 -17.21
N LYS A 459 13.02 2.71 -16.84
CA LYS A 459 14.20 3.51 -16.44
C LYS A 459 15.34 3.54 -17.46
N ASP A 460 15.03 3.47 -18.76
CA ASP A 460 16.00 3.38 -19.85
C ASP A 460 16.98 2.18 -19.75
N LEU A 461 16.58 1.12 -19.03
CA LEU A 461 17.38 -0.10 -18.85
C LEU A 461 17.25 -1.07 -20.03
N GLN A 462 18.23 -1.97 -20.19
CA GLN A 462 18.37 -2.84 -21.36
C GLN A 462 17.48 -4.10 -21.26
N TYR A 463 16.15 -3.91 -21.22
CA TYR A 463 15.18 -5.02 -21.16
C TYR A 463 14.56 -5.37 -22.53
N LYS A 464 14.61 -4.46 -23.50
CA LYS A 464 13.82 -4.55 -24.74
C LYS A 464 13.97 -5.87 -25.50
N THR A 465 15.19 -6.30 -25.74
CA THR A 465 15.49 -7.50 -26.54
C THR A 465 14.99 -8.79 -25.87
N LEU A 466 14.94 -8.82 -24.53
CA LEU A 466 14.46 -9.96 -23.76
C LEU A 466 12.95 -9.99 -23.66
N LEU A 467 12.34 -8.85 -23.35
CA LEU A 467 10.89 -8.74 -23.23
C LEU A 467 10.19 -9.02 -24.56
N HIS A 468 10.84 -8.75 -25.70
CA HIS A 468 10.35 -9.18 -27.02
C HIS A 468 10.32 -10.70 -27.22
N LYS A 469 11.17 -11.47 -26.53
CA LYS A 469 11.09 -12.94 -26.57
C LYS A 469 9.91 -13.48 -25.78
N ILE A 470 9.46 -12.74 -24.78
CA ILE A 470 8.36 -13.12 -23.87
C ILE A 470 7.03 -12.55 -24.38
N SER A 471 7.05 -11.41 -25.07
CA SER A 471 5.84 -10.82 -25.64
C SER A 471 5.39 -11.61 -26.87
N THR A 472 4.09 -11.88 -26.94
CA THR A 472 3.46 -12.66 -28.00
C THR A 472 3.26 -11.89 -29.32
N CYS A 473 3.93 -10.74 -29.51
CA CYS A 473 3.68 -9.84 -30.64
C CYS A 473 4.96 -9.38 -31.36
N ASP A 474 4.93 -9.38 -32.69
CA ASP A 474 6.03 -8.96 -33.58
C ASP A 474 6.20 -7.43 -33.72
N ARG A 475 5.49 -6.61 -32.92
CA ARG A 475 5.58 -5.14 -32.99
C ARG A 475 6.81 -4.65 -32.22
N PRO A 476 7.78 -3.98 -32.86
CA PRO A 476 9.07 -3.68 -32.23
C PRO A 476 9.02 -2.68 -31.06
N ASN A 477 7.96 -1.88 -30.96
CA ASN A 477 7.90 -0.74 -30.02
C ASN A 477 6.85 -0.89 -28.91
N GLU A 478 6.09 -1.98 -28.88
CA GLU A 478 5.03 -2.20 -27.89
C GLU A 478 5.13 -3.62 -27.36
N PHE A 479 4.97 -3.80 -26.04
CA PHE A 479 4.71 -5.11 -25.46
C PHE A 479 3.22 -5.28 -25.26
N MET A 480 2.68 -6.45 -25.62
CA MET A 480 1.24 -6.69 -25.62
C MET A 480 0.86 -7.98 -24.91
N HIS A 481 -0.38 -8.05 -24.42
CA HIS A 481 -1.03 -9.29 -24.01
C HIS A 481 -2.42 -9.41 -24.65
N SER A 482 -2.94 -10.63 -24.73
CA SER A 482 -4.22 -10.94 -25.40
C SER A 482 -5.45 -10.67 -24.52
N PHE A 483 -5.27 -10.62 -23.20
CA PHE A 483 -6.39 -10.45 -22.26
C PHE A 483 -7.12 -9.12 -22.44
N LYS A 484 -8.46 -9.16 -22.36
CA LYS A 484 -9.33 -7.98 -22.33
C LYS A 484 -9.78 -7.72 -20.89
N LEU A 485 -8.83 -7.26 -20.08
CA LEU A 485 -9.04 -7.00 -18.67
C LEU A 485 -9.66 -5.63 -18.43
N SER A 486 -10.41 -5.51 -17.34
CA SER A 486 -10.85 -4.23 -16.80
C SER A 486 -10.75 -4.30 -15.27
N SER A 487 -10.38 -3.18 -14.64
CA SER A 487 -10.40 -3.09 -13.18
C SER A 487 -11.85 -3.00 -12.72
N ALA A 488 -12.22 -3.75 -11.68
CA ALA A 488 -13.55 -3.64 -11.08
C ALA A 488 -13.75 -2.32 -10.32
N TYR A 489 -12.66 -1.72 -9.83
CA TYR A 489 -12.66 -0.46 -9.12
C TYR A 489 -12.04 0.63 -10.01
N GLU A 490 -12.88 1.51 -10.55
CA GLU A 490 -12.47 2.71 -11.30
C GLU A 490 -13.00 3.95 -10.57
N ASN A 491 -12.10 4.74 -9.96
CA ASN A 491 -12.42 6.00 -9.26
C ASN A 491 -13.42 5.89 -8.08
N ILE A 492 -13.55 4.72 -7.45
CA ILE A 492 -14.48 4.49 -6.33
C ILE A 492 -13.77 4.51 -4.97
N MET A 493 -12.67 3.77 -4.84
CA MET A 493 -11.86 3.75 -3.63
C MET A 493 -10.78 4.84 -3.73
N PRO A 494 -10.63 5.75 -2.74
CA PRO A 494 -9.55 6.73 -2.75
C PRO A 494 -8.18 6.11 -2.43
N PHE A 495 -8.18 4.96 -1.75
CA PHE A 495 -6.98 4.21 -1.37
C PHE A 495 -7.36 2.77 -1.07
N THR A 496 -6.42 1.86 -1.22
CA THR A 496 -6.53 0.46 -0.77
C THR A 496 -5.53 0.18 0.34
N ASN A 497 -4.36 0.82 0.33
CA ASN A 497 -3.42 0.88 1.44
C ASN A 497 -3.49 2.25 2.13
N TYR A 498 -3.53 2.27 3.47
CA TYR A 498 -3.63 3.49 4.27
C TYR A 498 -2.69 3.41 5.47
N THR A 499 -1.48 3.94 5.31
CA THR A 499 -0.51 4.12 6.40
C THR A 499 -0.27 5.60 6.66
N PHE A 500 0.50 5.92 7.70
CA PHE A 500 0.92 7.30 7.96
C PHE A 500 1.67 7.91 6.77
N ASN A 501 2.65 7.19 6.22
CA ASN A 501 3.56 7.69 5.19
C ASN A 501 3.02 7.54 3.76
N PHE A 502 2.11 6.60 3.52
CA PHE A 502 1.60 6.30 2.18
C PHE A 502 0.11 5.99 2.22
N LYS A 503 -0.63 6.56 1.26
CA LYS A 503 -2.05 6.34 1.04
C LYS A 503 -2.27 6.27 -0.46
N GLY A 504 -2.77 5.14 -0.96
CA GLY A 504 -2.89 4.95 -2.41
C GLY A 504 -3.59 3.65 -2.78
N ILE A 505 -3.96 3.55 -4.06
CA ILE A 505 -4.56 2.36 -4.66
C ILE A 505 -3.41 1.49 -5.18
N ILE A 506 -3.21 0.34 -4.55
CA ILE A 506 -2.18 -0.64 -4.96
C ILE A 506 -2.72 -2.07 -5.05
N ASP A 507 -3.96 -2.29 -4.60
CA ASP A 507 -4.68 -3.56 -4.70
C ASP A 507 -5.72 -3.48 -5.81
N TYR A 508 -5.87 -4.55 -6.59
CA TYR A 508 -6.77 -4.56 -7.74
C TYR A 508 -7.49 -5.90 -7.91
N ILE A 509 -8.69 -5.84 -8.47
CA ILE A 509 -9.43 -6.99 -9.01
C ILE A 509 -9.67 -6.71 -10.49
N PHE A 510 -8.90 -7.38 -11.35
CA PHE A 510 -9.08 -7.38 -12.79
C PHE A 510 -9.93 -8.58 -13.22
N TYR A 511 -10.80 -8.36 -14.19
CA TYR A 511 -11.69 -9.38 -14.73
C TYR A 511 -11.76 -9.32 -16.25
N THR A 512 -12.16 -10.43 -16.87
CA THR A 512 -12.34 -10.51 -18.33
C THR A 512 -13.66 -9.86 -18.74
N ARG A 513 -13.61 -8.65 -19.32
CA ARG A 513 -14.81 -7.81 -19.61
C ARG A 513 -15.84 -8.46 -20.53
N GLN A 514 -15.42 -9.40 -21.36
CA GLN A 514 -16.28 -10.05 -22.35
C GLN A 514 -17.23 -11.09 -21.75
N THR A 515 -16.88 -11.67 -20.60
CA THR A 515 -17.57 -12.83 -20.03
C THR A 515 -18.10 -12.58 -18.62
N MET A 516 -17.61 -11.53 -17.96
CA MET A 516 -17.97 -11.16 -16.59
C MET A 516 -18.49 -9.72 -16.55
N THR A 517 -19.62 -9.52 -15.87
CA THR A 517 -20.22 -8.20 -15.67
C THR A 517 -20.27 -7.87 -14.18
N PRO A 518 -19.68 -6.75 -13.70
CA PRO A 518 -19.78 -6.37 -12.29
C PRO A 518 -21.20 -5.89 -11.96
N LEU A 519 -21.84 -6.53 -10.97
CA LEU A 519 -23.18 -6.20 -10.49
C LEU A 519 -23.16 -5.15 -9.38
N GLY A 520 -22.18 -5.24 -8.49
CA GLY A 520 -21.98 -4.31 -7.40
C GLY A 520 -20.64 -4.53 -6.72
N LEU A 521 -20.24 -3.59 -5.88
CA LEU A 521 -18.99 -3.69 -5.13
C LEU A 521 -19.06 -2.99 -3.77
N LEU A 522 -18.10 -3.31 -2.93
CA LEU A 522 -17.95 -2.71 -1.61
C LEU A 522 -17.20 -1.38 -1.70
N GLY A 523 -17.89 -0.30 -1.33
CA GLY A 523 -17.35 1.06 -1.30
C GLY A 523 -16.34 1.30 -0.17
N PRO A 524 -15.78 2.52 -0.07
CA PRO A 524 -14.78 2.86 0.92
C PRO A 524 -15.36 2.97 2.33
N LEU A 525 -14.49 2.87 3.32
CA LEU A 525 -14.82 3.32 4.68
C LEU A 525 -15.04 4.83 4.66
N ALA A 526 -15.98 5.33 5.47
CA ALA A 526 -16.35 6.76 5.49
C ALA A 526 -15.12 7.65 5.74
N PRO A 527 -14.72 8.52 4.79
CA PRO A 527 -13.57 9.42 4.95
C PRO A 527 -13.69 10.34 6.18
N GLU A 528 -14.92 10.74 6.50
CA GLU A 528 -15.25 11.56 7.66
C GLU A 528 -14.88 10.85 8.96
N TRP A 529 -15.04 9.53 9.04
CA TRP A 529 -14.67 8.78 10.24
C TRP A 529 -13.17 8.86 10.52
N PHE A 530 -12.31 8.79 9.51
CA PHE A 530 -10.86 8.97 9.72
C PHE A 530 -10.54 10.39 10.19
N LYS A 531 -11.18 11.39 9.59
CA LYS A 531 -10.96 12.81 9.90
C LYS A 531 -11.43 13.15 11.33
N ASP A 532 -12.66 12.78 11.66
CA ASP A 532 -13.30 13.11 12.94
C ASP A 532 -12.60 12.40 14.12
N ASN A 533 -12.06 11.21 13.88
CA ASN A 533 -11.33 10.43 14.88
C ASN A 533 -9.81 10.55 14.79
N LYS A 534 -9.30 11.41 13.89
CA LYS A 534 -7.88 11.68 13.69
C LYS A 534 -7.03 10.42 13.48
N VAL A 535 -7.56 9.48 12.69
CA VAL A 535 -6.90 8.21 12.38
C VAL A 535 -5.83 8.46 11.32
N LEU A 536 -4.57 8.42 11.76
CA LEU A 536 -3.39 8.78 10.97
C LEU A 536 -3.01 7.73 9.91
N GLY A 537 -3.26 6.46 10.22
CA GLY A 537 -2.87 5.29 9.44
C GLY A 537 -3.50 4.02 10.01
N CYS A 538 -3.36 2.91 9.29
CA CYS A 538 -3.75 1.57 9.67
C CYS A 538 -2.51 0.64 9.66
N PRO A 539 -2.48 -0.45 10.47
CA PRO A 539 -3.56 -0.96 11.31
C PRO A 539 -3.94 -0.02 12.46
N HIS A 540 -5.15 -0.20 12.96
CA HIS A 540 -5.77 0.53 14.05
C HIS A 540 -6.53 -0.49 14.92
N PRO A 541 -6.82 -0.23 16.22
CA PRO A 541 -7.64 -1.12 17.05
C PRO A 541 -8.91 -1.69 16.40
N HIS A 542 -9.53 -0.95 15.50
CA HIS A 542 -10.74 -1.36 14.75
C HIS A 542 -10.48 -1.81 13.30
N ILE A 543 -9.25 -1.72 12.80
CA ILE A 543 -8.86 -2.03 11.41
C ILE A 543 -7.59 -2.88 11.44
N PRO A 544 -7.66 -4.19 11.17
CA PRO A 544 -6.57 -5.12 11.52
C PRO A 544 -5.46 -5.25 10.46
N SER A 545 -5.60 -4.58 9.32
CA SER A 545 -4.59 -4.52 8.25
C SER A 545 -4.35 -3.06 7.87
N ASP A 546 -3.20 -2.76 7.27
CA ASP A 546 -2.95 -1.48 6.59
C ASP A 546 -3.62 -1.40 5.21
N HIS A 547 -4.14 -2.53 4.71
CA HIS A 547 -4.96 -2.59 3.51
C HIS A 547 -6.46 -2.71 3.84
N PHE A 548 -7.31 -2.28 2.91
CA PHE A 548 -8.76 -2.50 2.95
C PHE A 548 -9.16 -3.58 1.95
N PRO A 549 -10.05 -4.51 2.32
CA PRO A 549 -10.46 -5.55 1.39
C PRO A 549 -11.26 -4.96 0.23
N LEU A 550 -10.98 -5.43 -0.97
CA LEU A 550 -11.81 -5.22 -2.15
C LEU A 550 -12.82 -6.35 -2.23
N LEU A 551 -14.06 -6.04 -2.59
CA LEU A 551 -15.12 -7.03 -2.74
C LEU A 551 -16.06 -6.63 -3.88
N VAL A 552 -16.23 -7.52 -4.85
CA VAL A 552 -17.03 -7.29 -6.05
C VAL A 552 -17.93 -8.48 -6.30
N GLU A 553 -19.17 -8.23 -6.68
CA GLU A 553 -20.09 -9.22 -7.20
C GLU A 553 -20.06 -9.18 -8.73
N PHE A 554 -19.80 -10.32 -9.36
CA PHE A 554 -19.81 -10.49 -10.81
C PHE A 554 -20.94 -11.43 -11.24
N GLU A 555 -21.51 -11.15 -12.41
CA GLU A 555 -22.33 -12.07 -13.17
C GLU A 555 -21.44 -12.73 -14.24
N LEU A 556 -21.18 -14.04 -14.08
CA LEU A 556 -20.46 -14.83 -15.08
C LEU A 556 -21.45 -15.32 -16.13
N SER A 557 -21.16 -15.03 -17.40
CA SER A 557 -21.93 -15.49 -18.56
C SER A 557 -21.16 -16.60 -19.30
N PRO A 558 -21.83 -17.67 -19.75
CA PRO A 558 -21.19 -18.78 -20.44
C PRO A 558 -20.91 -18.46 -21.91
N ASN A 559 -21.61 -17.48 -22.50
CA ASN A 559 -21.35 -17.02 -23.85
C ASN A 559 -20.88 -15.57 -23.78
N ALA A 560 -19.65 -15.31 -24.26
CA ALA A 560 -19.31 -13.96 -24.71
C ALA A 560 -20.35 -13.60 -25.76
N HIS A 561 -21.24 -12.66 -25.45
CA HIS A 561 -22.22 -12.20 -26.42
C HIS A 561 -21.50 -11.91 -27.73
N GLN A 562 -21.96 -12.55 -28.81
CA GLN A 562 -21.75 -12.07 -30.16
C GLN A 562 -22.41 -10.69 -30.27
N SER A 563 -21.80 -9.65 -29.69
CA SER A 563 -22.11 -8.27 -30.02
C SER A 563 -21.38 -7.90 -31.32
N ASN A 564 -21.58 -8.71 -32.36
CA ASN A 564 -21.56 -8.22 -33.73
C ASN A 564 -23.03 -7.99 -34.12
N SER A 565 -23.65 -6.98 -33.52
CA SER A 565 -24.76 -6.32 -34.20
C SER A 565 -24.15 -5.61 -35.40
N ASN A 566 -24.06 -6.35 -36.53
CA ASN A 566 -23.86 -5.75 -37.83
C ASN A 566 -24.86 -4.60 -37.97
N GLY A 567 -24.33 -3.37 -37.93
CA GLY A 567 -25.07 -2.16 -38.21
C GLY A 567 -25.55 -2.15 -39.65
N LEU A 568 -26.62 -2.88 -39.92
CA LEU A 568 -27.47 -2.63 -41.07
C LEU A 568 -28.26 -1.36 -40.75
N ILE A 569 -27.67 -0.23 -41.15
CA ILE A 569 -28.37 1.03 -41.31
C ILE A 569 -29.47 0.80 -42.34
N GLY A 570 -30.69 0.57 -41.84
CA GLY A 570 -31.89 0.61 -42.65
C GLY A 570 -32.14 2.04 -43.10
N ARG A 571 -31.80 2.35 -44.35
CA ARG A 571 -32.39 3.48 -45.05
C ARG A 571 -33.90 3.26 -45.15
N ARG A 572 -34.68 4.15 -44.54
CA ARG A 572 -35.90 4.70 -45.12
C ARG A 572 -36.19 6.06 -44.50
#